data_AF-A0A7C1HVY2-F1
#
_entry.id   AF-A0A7C1HVY2-F1
#
_cell.length_a   1.000
_cell.length_b   1.000
_cell.length_c   1.000
_cell.angle_alpha   90.00
_cell.angle_beta   90.00
_cell.angle_gamma   90.00
#
_symmetry.space_group_name_H-M   'P 1'
#
loop_
_entity.id
_entity.type
_entity.pdbx_description
1 polymer ?
#
loop_
_entity_poly.entity_id
_entity_poly.type
_entity_poly.pdbx_seq_one_letter_code
_entity_poly.pdbx_strand_id
1 'polypeptide(L)'
;LQEIMAMEPLRYSKHVAMDMQNGKPLLGESSDEIGFIAQDLYEIIPEVVSKPNDENSELWGIDYAKMVPILVRAIQEQQSKIMELENKIESYKELEKRIELLENR
;
A
#
# COMPACT_ATOMS: atom_id res chain seq x y z
N LEU A 1 -4.74 8.92 2.53
CA LEU A 1 -3.93 7.99 3.38
C LEU A 1 -4.66 6.76 3.94
N GLN A 2 -5.92 6.83 4.41
CA GLN A 2 -6.59 5.69 5.08
C GLN A 2 -6.64 4.41 4.25
N GLU A 3 -7.03 4.51 2.97
CA GLU A 3 -7.03 3.39 2.02
C GLU A 3 -5.66 2.72 1.93
N ILE A 4 -4.60 3.52 1.77
CA ILE A 4 -3.22 3.00 1.67
C ILE A 4 -2.77 2.28 2.94
N MET A 5 -3.22 2.73 4.11
CA MET A 5 -2.91 2.07 5.39
C MET A 5 -3.71 0.78 5.60
N ALA A 6 -4.83 0.59 4.90
CA ALA A 6 -5.63 -0.62 4.94
C ALA A 6 -5.14 -1.71 3.96
N MET A 7 -4.25 -1.37 3.02
CA MET A 7 -3.69 -2.35 2.10
C MET A 7 -2.72 -3.30 2.82
N GLU A 8 -2.90 -4.59 2.61
CA GLU A 8 -2.06 -5.63 3.22
C GLU A 8 -1.19 -6.33 2.17
N PRO A 9 0.11 -5.98 2.05
CA PRO A 9 1.01 -6.68 1.14
C PRO A 9 1.33 -8.08 1.69
N LEU A 10 1.22 -9.08 0.83
CA LEU A 10 1.44 -10.48 1.16
C LEU A 10 2.56 -11.08 0.31
N ARG A 11 3.29 -12.03 0.90
CA ARG A 11 4.18 -12.93 0.16
C ARG A 11 3.40 -14.16 -0.26
N TYR A 12 3.43 -14.50 -1.54
CA TYR A 12 2.77 -15.69 -2.05
C TYR A 12 3.56 -16.31 -3.20
N SER A 13 3.43 -17.63 -3.34
CA SER A 13 3.98 -18.36 -4.48
C SER A 13 2.97 -18.28 -5.62
N LYS A 14 3.29 -17.49 -6.64
CA LYS A 14 2.46 -17.35 -7.83
C LYS A 14 2.77 -18.48 -8.77
N HIS A 15 1.74 -19.26 -9.09
CA HIS A 15 1.86 -20.30 -10.10
C HIS A 15 1.41 -19.75 -11.45
N VAL A 16 2.32 -19.74 -12.42
CA VAL A 16 1.96 -19.44 -13.80
C VAL A 16 1.38 -20.72 -14.41
N ALA A 17 0.13 -20.66 -14.88
CA ALA A 17 -0.42 -21.76 -15.66
C ALA A 17 0.39 -21.87 -16.97
N MET A 18 1.10 -22.97 -17.16
CA MET A 18 1.92 -23.19 -18.36
C MET A 18 1.07 -23.74 -19.52
N ASP A 19 0.04 -24.51 -19.21
CA ASP A 19 -0.84 -25.13 -20.19
C ASP A 19 -2.21 -25.48 -19.56
N MET A 20 -3.21 -25.76 -20.40
CA MET A 20 -4.53 -26.25 -19.99
C MET A 20 -4.64 -27.74 -20.37
N GLN A 21 -4.64 -28.65 -19.39
CA GLN A 21 -4.96 -30.07 -19.63
C GLN A 21 -6.31 -30.43 -19.02
N ASN A 22 -7.22 -30.93 -19.85
CA ASN A 22 -8.55 -31.39 -19.44
C ASN A 22 -9.35 -30.34 -18.63
N GLY A 23 -9.27 -29.07 -19.02
CA GLY A 23 -9.96 -27.98 -18.34
C GLY A 23 -9.40 -27.63 -16.96
N LYS A 24 -8.23 -28.17 -16.59
CA LYS A 24 -7.48 -27.76 -15.40
C LYS A 24 -6.17 -27.09 -15.80
N PRO A 25 -5.83 -25.94 -15.22
CA PRO A 25 -4.53 -25.31 -15.46
C PRO A 25 -3.43 -26.22 -14.91
N LEU A 26 -2.48 -26.60 -15.77
CA LEU A 26 -1.24 -27.22 -15.35
C LEU A 26 -0.36 -26.12 -14.75
N LEU A 27 -0.22 -26.13 -13.43
CA LEU A 27 0.62 -25.17 -12.72
C LEU A 27 2.08 -25.44 -13.08
N GLY A 28 2.73 -24.43 -13.67
CA GLY A 28 4.15 -24.45 -13.95
C GLY A 28 4.99 -24.10 -12.72
N GLU A 29 6.21 -23.63 -12.98
CA GLU A 29 7.09 -23.13 -11.92
C GLU A 29 6.40 -22.03 -11.10
N SER A 30 6.60 -22.10 -9.79
CA SER A 30 6.16 -21.07 -8.85
C SER A 30 7.23 -20.00 -8.70
N SER A 31 6.84 -18.73 -8.81
CA SER A 31 7.67 -17.59 -8.37
C SER A 31 7.17 -17.09 -7.01
N ASP A 32 8.09 -16.91 -6.07
CA ASP A 32 7.77 -16.21 -4.82
C ASP A 32 7.73 -14.71 -5.09
N GLU A 33 6.54 -14.13 -4.93
CA GLU A 33 6.28 -12.72 -5.21
C GLU A 33 5.76 -12.01 -3.94
N ILE A 34 5.97 -10.69 -3.89
CA ILE A 34 5.27 -9.82 -2.94
C ILE A 34 4.23 -9.06 -3.76
N GLY A 35 2.99 -9.04 -3.29
CA GLY A 35 1.92 -8.28 -3.94
C GLY A 35 0.69 -8.17 -3.05
N PHE A 36 -0.48 -8.07 -3.68
CA PHE A 36 -1.76 -7.97 -2.99
C PHE A 36 -2.74 -9.01 -3.53
N ILE A 37 -3.77 -9.31 -2.75
CA ILE A 37 -4.94 -10.04 -3.22
C ILE A 37 -5.86 -9.05 -3.92
N ALA A 38 -6.22 -9.33 -5.17
CA ALA A 38 -6.97 -8.41 -6.02
C ALA A 38 -8.38 -8.12 -5.46
N GLN A 39 -9.03 -9.13 -4.89
CA GLN A 39 -10.36 -9.01 -4.28
C GLN A 39 -10.32 -8.12 -3.04
N ASP A 40 -9.35 -8.32 -2.15
CA ASP A 40 -9.19 -7.48 -0.96
C ASP A 40 -8.88 -6.04 -1.35
N LEU A 41 -8.03 -5.86 -2.36
CA LEU A 41 -7.68 -4.53 -2.85
C LEU A 41 -8.85 -3.84 -3.56
N TYR A 42 -9.78 -4.59 -4.15
CA TYR A 42 -10.98 -4.02 -4.79
C TYR A 42 -11.91 -3.34 -3.79
N GLU A 43 -12.01 -3.88 -2.58
CA GLU A 43 -12.81 -3.28 -1.49
C GLU A 43 -12.19 -1.98 -0.95
N ILE A 44 -10.90 -1.74 -1.21
CA ILE A 44 -10.16 -0.58 -0.71
C ILE A 44 -9.95 0.47 -1.82
N ILE A 45 -9.44 0.06 -2.98
CA ILE A 45 -9.11 0.91 -4.13
C ILE A 45 -9.53 0.18 -5.43
N PRO A 46 -10.81 0.21 -5.81
CA PRO A 46 -11.29 -0.51 -6.98
C PRO A 46 -10.66 -0.06 -8.29
N GLU A 47 -10.16 1.18 -8.39
CA GLU A 47 -9.61 1.76 -9.63
C GLU A 47 -8.31 1.09 -10.11
N VAL A 48 -7.59 0.43 -9.19
CA VAL A 48 -6.35 -0.30 -9.48
C VAL A 48 -6.60 -1.78 -9.73
N VAL A 49 -7.85 -2.25 -9.66
CA VAL A 49 -8.22 -3.65 -9.84
C VAL A 49 -9.10 -3.82 -11.08
N SER A 50 -8.78 -4.81 -11.90
CA SER A 50 -9.62 -5.26 -13.00
C SER A 50 -10.48 -6.42 -12.53
N LYS A 51 -11.76 -6.13 -12.28
CA LYS A 51 -12.77 -7.15 -12.00
C LYS A 51 -13.22 -7.82 -13.32
N PRO A 52 -13.15 -9.15 -13.45
CA PRO A 52 -13.64 -9.85 -14.63
C PRO A 52 -15.17 -9.77 -14.74
N ASN A 53 -15.69 -9.86 -15.97
CA ASN A 53 -17.14 -9.93 -16.19
C ASN A 53 -17.72 -11.31 -15.85
N ASP A 54 -16.93 -12.36 -16.06
CA ASP A 54 -17.23 -13.74 -15.65
C ASP A 54 -16.01 -14.34 -14.93
N GLU A 55 -16.16 -14.56 -13.62
CA GLU A 55 -15.12 -15.11 -12.74
C GLU A 55 -14.78 -16.58 -13.05
N ASN A 56 -15.60 -17.27 -13.85
CA ASN A 56 -15.32 -18.65 -14.26
C ASN A 56 -14.40 -18.73 -15.48
N SER A 57 -14.27 -17.65 -16.25
CA SER A 57 -13.47 -17.61 -17.48
C SER A 57 -12.29 -16.64 -17.41
N GLU A 58 -12.36 -15.63 -16.56
CA GLU A 58 -11.37 -14.55 -16.47
C GLU A 58 -10.87 -14.39 -15.03
N LEU A 59 -9.60 -14.01 -14.89
CA LEU A 59 -8.96 -13.80 -13.59
C LEU A 59 -9.02 -12.33 -13.18
N TRP A 60 -9.06 -12.11 -11.86
CA TRP A 60 -8.86 -10.80 -11.28
C TRP A 60 -7.43 -10.32 -11.54
N GLY A 61 -7.31 -9.05 -11.93
CA GLY A 61 -6.04 -8.41 -12.24
C GLY A 61 -5.78 -7.18 -11.39
N ILE A 62 -4.50 -6.87 -11.17
CA ILE A 62 -4.08 -5.64 -10.48
C ILE A 62 -3.21 -4.82 -11.43
N ASP A 63 -3.57 -3.55 -11.59
CA ASP A 63 -2.78 -2.54 -12.31
C ASP A 63 -1.90 -1.77 -11.34
N TYR A 64 -0.71 -2.31 -11.08
CA TYR A 64 0.29 -1.69 -10.20
C TYR A 64 0.75 -0.30 -10.68
N ALA A 65 0.66 -0.01 -11.98
CA ALA A 65 1.06 1.30 -12.50
C ALA A 65 0.12 2.41 -12.01
N LYS A 66 -1.18 2.12 -11.88
CA LYS A 66 -2.16 3.06 -11.31
C LYS A 66 -1.95 3.32 -9.81
N MET A 67 -1.26 2.43 -9.08
CA MET A 67 -0.94 2.68 -7.67
C MET A 67 0.13 3.77 -7.50
N VAL A 68 1.04 3.92 -8.46
CA VAL A 68 2.17 4.87 -8.38
C VAL A 68 1.73 6.29 -8.00
N PRO A 69 0.79 6.96 -8.71
CA PRO A 69 0.37 8.32 -8.34
C PRO A 69 -0.31 8.38 -6.96
N ILE A 70 -1.03 7.32 -6.55
CA ILE A 70 -1.71 7.26 -5.25
C ILE A 70 -0.67 7.17 -4.12
N LEU A 71 0.35 6.33 -4.29
CA LEU A 71 1.45 6.18 -3.34
C LEU A 71 2.31 7.45 -3.26
N VAL A 72 2.57 8.12 -4.39
CA VAL A 72 3.28 9.42 -4.41
C VAL A 72 2.52 10.45 -3.58
N ARG A 73 1.20 10.57 -3.76
CA ARG A 73 0.38 11.47 -2.94
C ARG A 73 0.43 11.10 -1.45
N ALA A 74 0.34 9.81 -1.13
CA ALA A 74 0.42 9.34 0.25
C ALA A 74 1.77 9.71 0.92
N ILE A 75 2.88 9.58 0.20
CA ILE A 75 4.22 9.98 0.67
C ILE A 75 4.28 11.50 0.87
N GLN A 76 3.71 12.29 -0.04
CA GLN A 76 3.66 13.76 0.10
C GLN A 76 2.85 14.20 1.33
N GLU A 77 1.70 13.57 1.57
CA GLU A 77 0.86 13.81 2.75
C GLU A 77 1.63 13.43 4.03
N GLN A 78 2.31 12.28 4.02
CA GLN A 78 3.13 11.82 5.14
C GLN A 78 4.31 12.79 5.42
N GLN A 79 5.01 13.23 4.38
CA GLN A 79 6.12 14.20 4.52
C GLN A 79 5.63 15.54 5.08
N SER A 80 4.46 16.01 4.64
CA SER A 80 3.83 17.22 5.19
C SER A 80 3.53 17.07 6.67
N LYS A 81 3.05 15.89 7.09
CA LYS A 81 2.79 15.61 8.51
C LYS A 81 4.07 15.54 9.34
N ILE A 82 5.14 14.96 8.80
CA ILE A 82 6.46 14.89 9.45
C ILE A 82 6.98 16.31 9.70
N MET A 83 6.98 17.19 8.69
CA MET A 83 7.42 18.58 8.86
C MET A 83 6.59 19.34 9.90
N GLU A 84 5.26 19.12 9.93
CA GLU A 84 4.39 19.71 10.95
C GLU A 84 4.78 19.25 12.37
N LEU A 85 5.08 17.95 12.54
CA LEU A 85 5.47 17.38 13.83
C LEU A 85 6.86 17.88 14.26
N GLU A 86 7.82 17.96 13.34
CA GLU A 86 9.16 18.48 13.60
C GLU A 86 9.11 19.94 14.08
N ASN A 87 8.30 20.79 13.44
CA ASN A 87 8.12 22.18 13.85
C ASN A 87 7.50 22.31 15.26
N LYS A 88 6.55 21.42 15.60
CA LYS A 88 5.97 21.37 16.96
C LYS A 88 7.00 20.96 17.99
N ILE A 89 7.83 19.95 17.68
CA ILE A 89 8.91 19.51 18.56
C ILE A 89 9.89 20.65 18.82
N GLU A 90 10.27 21.40 17.79
CA GLU A 90 11.19 22.55 17.96
C GLU A 90 10.56 23.64 18.84
N SER A 91 9.28 23.96 18.60
CA SER A 91 8.54 24.92 19.43
C SER A 91 8.48 24.49 20.91
N TYR A 92 8.31 23.20 21.19
CA TYR A 92 8.32 22.68 22.55
C TYR A 92 9.69 22.77 23.21
N LYS A 93 10.77 22.47 22.49
CA LYS A 93 12.14 22.62 23.01
C LYS A 93 12.47 24.07 23.37
N GLU A 94 12.04 25.03 22.55
CA GLU A 94 12.21 26.44 22.85
C GLU A 94 11.46 26.86 24.12
N LEU A 95 10.23 26.35 24.29
CA LEU A 95 9.43 26.60 25.48
C LEU A 95 10.07 26.00 26.73
N GLU A 96 10.55 24.76 26.66
CA GLU A 96 11.28 24.10 27.76
C GLU A 96 12.50 24.92 28.20
N LYS A 97 13.32 25.36 27.24
CA LYS A 97 14.48 26.22 27.53
C LYS A 97 14.09 27.54 28.21
N ARG A 98 12.96 28.13 27.80
CA ARG A 98 12.46 29.37 28.41
C ARG A 98 11.99 29.15 29.84
N ILE A 99 11.34 28.02 30.11
CA ILE A 99 10.90 27.63 31.46
C ILE A 99 12.13 27.43 32.37
N GLU A 100 13.13 26.68 31.91
CA GLU A 100 14.36 26.44 32.68
C GLU A 100 15.09 27.75 33.05
N LEU A 101 15.13 28.73 32.13
CA LEU A 101 15.70 30.05 32.40
C LEU A 101 14.91 30.87 33.42
N LEU A 102 13.60 30.63 33.56
CA LEU A 102 12.76 31.30 34.54
C LEU A 102 12.83 30.61 35.90
N GLU A 103 12.95 29.29 35.94
CA GLU A 103 13.07 28.51 37.18
C GLU A 103 14.43 28.70 37.86
N ASN A 104 15.48 29.00 37.09
CA ASN A 104 16.84 29.26 37.61
C ASN A 104 17.09 30.73 38.02
N ARG A 105 16.05 31.57 38.08
CA ARG A 105 16.11 32.97 38.55
C ARG A 105 15.55 33.10 39.96
#